data_AF-A0A3P7R2L7-F1
#
_entry.id   AF-A0A3P7R2L7-F1
#
_cell.length_a   1.000
_cell.length_b   1.000
_cell.length_c   1.000
_cell.angle_alpha   90.00
_cell.angle_beta   90.00
_cell.angle_gamma   90.00
#
_symmetry.space_group_name_H-M   'P 1'
#
loop_
_entity.id
_entity.type
_entity.pdbx_description
1 polymer ?
#
loop_
_entity_poly.entity_id
_entity_poly.type
_entity_poly.pdbx_seq_one_letter_code
_entity_poly.pdbx_strand_id
1 'polypeptide(L)'
;MNQLEPLLSKIPYMVIAGNHEDDGKNFTDYQERFWMPHNGYHDNHFDLGPVHWVGISTEYYGFYYLYGQGPVLTQYAWLESDLQVS
;
A
#
# COMPACT_ATOMS: atom_id res chain seq x y z
N MET A 1 -7.02 17.25 1.65
CA MET A 1 -6.51 16.83 2.98
C MET A 1 -7.06 17.65 4.14
N ASN A 2 -7.34 18.96 3.98
CA ASN A 2 -7.81 19.84 5.07
C ASN A 2 -9.01 19.33 5.89
N GLN A 3 -9.95 18.62 5.26
CA GLN A 3 -11.10 18.06 5.98
C GLN A 3 -10.71 17.03 7.04
N LEU A 4 -9.65 16.26 6.81
CA LEU A 4 -9.19 15.19 7.72
C LEU A 4 -8.02 15.66 8.61
N GLU A 5 -7.41 16.81 8.32
CA GLU A 5 -6.28 17.38 9.08
C GLU A 5 -6.46 17.35 10.62
N PRO A 6 -7.63 17.70 11.19
CA PRO A 6 -7.79 17.71 12.65
C PRO A 6 -7.57 16.34 13.31
N LEU A 7 -7.70 15.25 12.55
CA LEU A 7 -7.44 13.87 12.94
C LEU A 7 -6.04 13.42 12.52
N LEU A 8 -5.71 13.55 11.23
CA LEU A 8 -4.49 12.99 10.64
C LEU A 8 -3.21 13.67 11.15
N SER A 9 -3.29 14.90 11.68
CA SER A 9 -2.16 15.59 12.31
C SER A 9 -1.75 15.03 13.67
N LYS A 10 -2.58 14.16 14.27
CA LYS A 10 -2.42 13.71 15.67
C LYS A 10 -2.19 12.21 15.81
N ILE A 11 -2.64 11.42 14.84
CA ILE A 11 -2.49 9.97 14.85
C ILE A 11 -1.97 9.48 13.51
N PRO A 12 -1.05 8.50 13.49
CA PRO A 12 -0.68 7.81 12.26
C PRO A 12 -1.93 7.23 11.58
N TYR A 13 -2.04 7.45 10.27
CA TYR A 13 -3.18 6.99 9.48
C TYR A 13 -2.69 6.18 8.29
N MET A 14 -2.82 4.87 8.43
CA MET A 14 -2.36 3.90 7.45
C MET A 14 -3.46 3.65 6.43
N VAL A 15 -3.11 3.75 5.15
CA VAL A 15 -4.03 3.56 4.03
C VAL A 15 -3.50 2.52 3.06
N ILE A 16 -4.41 1.99 2.24
CA ILE A 16 -4.07 1.20 1.07
C ILE A 16 -4.96 1.66 -0.08
N ALA A 17 -4.39 1.73 -1.28
CA ALA A 17 -5.14 2.10 -2.48
C ALA A 17 -6.18 1.03 -2.82
N GLY A 18 -7.40 1.45 -3.12
CA GLY A 18 -8.41 0.66 -3.79
C GLY A 18 -8.63 1.14 -5.22
N ASN A 19 -9.65 0.61 -5.88
CA ASN A 19 -9.90 0.87 -7.29
C ASN A 19 -10.21 2.34 -7.63
N HIS A 20 -10.75 3.11 -6.68
CA HIS A 20 -11.05 4.53 -6.87
C HIS A 20 -9.81 5.44 -6.76
N GLU A 21 -8.69 4.91 -6.31
CA GLU A 21 -7.41 5.60 -6.30
C GLU A 21 -6.67 5.45 -7.65
N ASP A 22 -7.17 4.63 -8.59
CA ASP A 22 -6.67 4.62 -9.96
C ASP A 22 -7.10 5.91 -10.68
N ASP A 23 -6.15 6.82 -10.82
CA ASP A 23 -6.31 8.10 -11.53
C ASP A 23 -6.02 7.99 -13.04
N GLY A 24 -5.90 6.76 -13.57
CA GLY A 24 -5.48 6.47 -14.94
C GLY A 24 -4.01 6.80 -15.21
N LYS A 25 -3.25 7.11 -14.15
CA LYS A 25 -1.83 7.47 -14.16
C LYS A 25 -1.08 6.70 -13.08
N ASN A 26 -1.42 5.43 -12.90
CA ASN A 26 -0.74 4.55 -11.94
C ASN A 26 -0.80 5.08 -10.50
N PHE A 27 -1.98 5.50 -10.05
CA PHE A 27 -2.26 5.89 -8.65
C PHE A 27 -1.44 7.10 -8.16
N THR A 28 -1.11 8.06 -9.03
CA THR A 28 -0.23 9.20 -8.70
C THR A 28 -0.79 10.03 -7.55
N ASP A 29 -2.08 10.37 -7.59
CA ASP A 29 -2.72 11.17 -6.54
C ASP A 29 -2.65 10.51 -5.15
N TYR A 30 -2.74 9.18 -5.10
CA TYR A 30 -2.56 8.42 -3.86
C TYR A 30 -1.10 8.44 -3.40
N GLN A 31 -0.16 8.14 -4.31
CA GLN A 31 1.27 8.06 -4.01
C GLN A 31 1.87 9.38 -3.52
N GLU A 32 1.39 10.51 -4.06
CA GLU A 32 1.90 11.85 -3.70
C GLU A 32 1.31 12.40 -2.38
N ARG A 33 0.19 11.85 -1.91
CA ARG A 33 -0.53 12.38 -0.73
C ARG A 33 -0.35 11.54 0.52
N PHE A 34 -0.04 10.26 0.37
CA PHE A 34 0.08 9.32 1.47
C PHE A 34 1.47 8.72 1.49
N TRP A 35 2.10 8.76 2.65
CA TRP A 35 3.39 8.11 2.89
C TRP A 35 3.18 6.92 3.83
N MET A 36 3.52 5.73 3.34
CA MET A 36 3.46 4.49 4.12
C MET A 36 4.89 3.96 4.31
N PRO A 37 5.18 3.27 5.42
CA PRO A 37 6.41 2.52 5.56
C PRO A 37 6.51 1.53 4.41
N HIS A 38 7.57 1.65 3.62
CA HIS A 38 7.87 0.76 2.51
C HIS A 38 9.22 0.07 2.74
N ASN A 39 9.36 -1.14 2.23
CA ASN A 39 10.59 -1.93 2.28
C ASN A 39 11.34 -2.00 0.93
N GLY A 40 10.99 -1.12 -0.01
CA GLY A 40 11.55 -1.10 -1.36
C GLY A 40 10.65 -1.74 -2.43
N TYR A 41 9.49 -2.30 -2.03
CA TYR A 41 8.54 -2.94 -2.96
C TYR A 41 7.19 -2.22 -3.10
N HIS A 42 7.07 -0.99 -2.59
CA HIS A 42 5.79 -0.24 -2.47
C HIS A 42 4.74 -0.93 -1.58
N ASP A 43 5.17 -1.89 -0.76
CA ASP A 43 4.29 -2.64 0.13
C ASP A 43 4.13 -1.96 1.49
N ASN A 44 2.88 -1.90 1.96
CA ASN A 44 2.50 -1.23 3.20
C ASN A 44 2.50 -2.23 4.36
N HIS A 45 3.59 -2.32 5.12
CA HIS A 45 3.68 -3.18 6.31
C HIS A 45 4.31 -2.45 7.49
N PHE A 46 3.91 -2.81 8.71
CA PHE A 46 4.48 -2.25 9.93
C PHE A 46 4.11 -3.09 11.16
N ASP A 47 4.94 -2.98 12.20
CA ASP A 47 4.66 -3.58 13.50
C ASP A 47 4.07 -2.55 14.46
N LEU A 48 3.03 -2.95 15.19
CA LEU A 48 2.49 -2.17 16.31
C LEU A 48 2.30 -3.09 17.52
N GLY A 49 3.24 -3.02 18.46
CA GLY A 49 3.28 -3.94 19.59
C GLY A 49 3.51 -5.38 19.11
N PRO A 50 2.73 -6.37 19.57
CA PRO A 50 2.88 -7.76 19.16
C PRO A 50 2.18 -8.09 17.82
N VAL A 51 1.66 -7.09 17.10
CA VAL A 51 0.89 -7.28 15.87
C VAL A 51 1.69 -6.80 14.67
N HIS A 52 1.93 -7.72 13.74
CA HIS A 52 2.48 -7.44 12.42
C HIS A 52 1.34 -7.17 11.43
N TRP A 53 1.31 -5.97 10.84
CA TRP A 53 0.28 -5.54 9.90
C TRP A 53 0.81 -5.58 8.47
N VAL A 54 0.04 -6.21 7.58
CA VAL A 54 0.36 -6.34 6.16
C VAL A 54 -0.81 -5.81 5.33
N GLY A 55 -0.54 -4.81 4.49
CA GLY A 55 -1.46 -4.29 3.51
C GLY A 55 -1.26 -4.94 2.14
N ILE A 56 -2.26 -5.66 1.66
CA ILE A 56 -2.25 -6.29 0.33
C ILE A 56 -3.07 -5.45 -0.66
N SER A 57 -2.39 -4.86 -1.64
CA SER A 57 -3.03 -4.16 -2.76
C SER A 57 -3.79 -5.15 -3.65
N THR A 58 -5.11 -5.09 -3.64
CA THR A 58 -5.97 -5.83 -4.57
C THR A 58 -5.85 -5.31 -5.99
N GLU A 59 -5.40 -4.07 -6.15
CA GLU A 59 -5.36 -3.36 -7.44
C GLU A 59 -4.29 -3.91 -8.38
N TYR A 60 -3.24 -4.54 -7.86
CA TYR A 60 -2.30 -5.28 -8.69
C TYR A 60 -2.99 -6.43 -9.44
N TYR A 61 -3.96 -7.10 -8.80
CA TYR A 61 -4.76 -8.16 -9.41
C TYR A 61 -5.92 -7.61 -10.24
N GLY A 62 -6.52 -6.49 -9.83
CA GLY A 62 -7.60 -5.83 -10.56
C GLY A 62 -7.16 -5.22 -11.89
N PHE A 63 -5.92 -4.71 -11.94
CA PHE A 63 -5.42 -3.93 -13.08
C PHE A 63 -4.17 -4.52 -13.77
N TYR A 64 -3.82 -5.79 -13.56
CA TYR A 64 -2.65 -6.38 -14.22
C TYR A 64 -2.72 -6.34 -15.76
N TYR A 65 -3.92 -6.28 -16.34
CA TYR A 65 -4.08 -6.13 -17.79
C TYR A 65 -3.66 -4.74 -18.30
N LEU A 66 -3.70 -3.72 -17.45
CA LEU A 66 -3.33 -2.35 -17.78
C LEU A 66 -1.87 -2.05 -17.40
N TYR A 67 -1.42 -2.55 -16.24
CA TYR A 67 -0.11 -2.21 -15.66
C TYR A 67 0.90 -3.37 -15.67
N GLY A 68 0.51 -4.53 -16.21
CA GLY A 68 1.33 -5.74 -16.30
C GLY A 68 1.27 -6.62 -15.04
N GLN A 69 1.83 -7.82 -15.15
CA GLN A 69 1.85 -8.81 -14.06
C GLN A 69 3.00 -8.61 -13.06
N GLY A 70 3.98 -7.74 -13.38
CA GLY A 70 5.13 -7.48 -12.54
C GLY A 70 4.77 -7.16 -11.07
N PRO A 71 3.87 -6.19 -10.81
CA PRO A 71 3.44 -5.86 -9.45
C PRO A 71 2.84 -7.03 -8.67
N VAL A 72 2.07 -7.90 -9.34
CA VAL A 72 1.48 -9.11 -8.71
C VAL A 72 2.58 -10.05 -8.23
N LEU A 73 3.57 -10.33 -9.09
CA LEU A 73 4.66 -11.24 -8.77
C LEU A 73 5.59 -10.66 -7.70
N THR A 74 5.86 -9.35 -7.76
CA THR A 74 6.66 -8.64 -6.76
C THR A 74 6.00 -8.71 -5.39
N GLN A 75 4.70 -8.40 -5.29
CA GLN A 75 3.98 -8.45 -4.03
C GLN A 75 3.91 -9.87 -3.47
N TYR A 76 3.71 -10.88 -4.33
CA TYR A 76 3.71 -12.28 -3.89
C TYR A 76 5.07 -12.69 -3.31
N ALA A 77 6.17 -12.38 -4.01
CA ALA A 77 7.52 -12.71 -3.56
C ALA A 77 7.89 -11.96 -2.27
N TRP A 78 7.49 -10.69 -2.17
CA TRP A 78 7.66 -9.92 -0.94
C TRP A 78 6.90 -10.56 0.23
N LEU A 79 5.60 -10.85 0.06
CA LEU A 79 4.76 -11.39 1.12
C LEU A 79 5.27 -12.75 1.63
N GLU A 80 5.74 -13.61 0.71
CA GLU A 80 6.36 -14.88 1.10
C GLU A 80 7.60 -14.66 1.99
N SER A 81 8.46 -13.70 1.63
CA SER A 81 9.64 -13.36 2.42
C SER A 81 9.30 -12.72 3.76
N ASP A 82 8.28 -11.86 3.81
CA ASP A 82 7.88 -11.10 5.00
C ASP A 82 7.30 -12.04 6.08
N LEU A 83 6.42 -12.96 5.67
CA LEU A 83 5.77 -13.92 6.57
C LEU A 83 6.70 -15.03 7.08
N GLN A 84 7.84 -15.26 6.43
CA GLN A 84 8.87 -16.19 6.94
C GLN A 84 9.66 -15.63 8.13
N VAL A 85 9.69 -14.31 8.28
CA VAL A 85 10.46 -13.60 9.31
C VAL A 85 9.58 -13.27 10.53
N SER A 86 8.27 -13.50 10.43
CA SER A 86 7.26 -13.27 11.48
C SER A 86 7.15 -14.40 12.50
#